data_AF-A0A7C2PEM0-F1
#
_entry.id   AF-A0A7C2PEM0-F1
#
_cell.length_a   1.000
_cell.length_b   1.000
_cell.length_c   1.000
_cell.angle_alpha   90.00
_cell.angle_beta   90.00
_cell.angle_gamma   90.00
#
_symmetry.space_group_name_H-M   'P 1'
#
loop_
_entity.id
_entity.type
_entity.pdbx_description
1 polymer ?
#
loop_
_entity_poly.entity_id
_entity_poly.type
_entity_poly.pdbx_seq_one_letter_code
_entity_poly.pdbx_strand_id
1 'polypeptide(L)' 'METLLQVDIEELENGEYLVTSHDLADLIAQGRTVAEALEIAADLARKLYESYKDRELPVPPIFTQSKPLKKASIPVNIP' A
#
# COMPACT_ATOMS: atom_id res chain seq x y z
N MET A 1 -9.91 -8.87 9.61
CA MET A 1 -8.89 -7.92 10.07
C MET A 1 -8.82 -6.84 9.03
N GLU A 2 -8.91 -5.59 9.44
CA GLU A 2 -8.76 -4.44 8.55
C GLU A 2 -7.54 -3.66 9.02
N THR A 3 -6.62 -3.36 8.10
CA THR A 3 -5.44 -2.52 8.33
C THR A 3 -5.35 -1.49 7.21
N LEU A 4 -4.69 -0.37 7.49
CA LEU A 4 -4.46 0.69 6.52
C LEU A 4 -3.01 0.61 6.06
N LEU A 5 -2.81 0.34 4.77
CA LEU A 5 -1.52 0.34 4.12
C LEU A 5 -1.29 1.68 3.43
N GLN A 6 -0.18 2.35 3.72
CA GLN A 6 0.25 3.51 2.94
C GLN A 6 0.91 3.02 1.65
N VAL A 7 0.50 3.61 0.53
CA VAL A 7 1.01 3.28 -0.78
C VAL A 7 1.41 4.55 -1.51
N ASP A 8 2.44 4.43 -2.33
CA ASP A 8 2.89 5.43 -3.28
C ASP A 8 2.32 5.06 -4.65
N ILE A 9 1.78 6.06 -5.35
CA ILE A 9 1.18 5.90 -6.67
C ILE A 9 1.99 6.76 -7.65
N GLU A 10 2.50 6.14 -8.71
CA GLU A 10 3.29 6.78 -9.74
C GLU A 10 2.65 6.55 -11.11
N GLU A 11 2.53 7.59 -11.93
CA GLU A 11 2.14 7.47 -13.34
C GLU A 11 3.37 7.17 -14.19
N LEU A 12 3.30 6.09 -14.96
CA LEU A 12 4.39 5.62 -15.81
C LEU A 12 4.35 6.30 -17.19
N GLU A 13 5.47 6.28 -17.91
CA GLU A 13 5.61 6.87 -19.25
C GLU A 13 4.61 6.32 -20.28
N ASN A 14 4.07 5.11 -20.04
CA ASN A 14 3.09 4.46 -20.89
C ASN A 14 1.62 4.80 -20.54
N GLY A 15 1.39 5.67 -19.55
CA GLY A 15 0.06 6.08 -19.09
C GLY A 15 -0.62 5.10 -18.12
N GLU A 16 0.10 4.10 -17.63
CA GLU A 16 -0.36 3.21 -16.54
C GLU A 16 0.08 3.74 -15.18
N TYR A 17 -0.50 3.19 -14.11
CA TYR A 17 -0.23 3.56 -12.73
C TYR A 17 0.45 2.42 -12.00
N LEU A 18 1.60 2.70 -11.39
CA LEU A 18 2.34 1.83 -10.50
C LEU A 18 1.99 2.16 -9.05
N VAL A 19 1.72 1.13 -8.26
CA VAL A 19 1.45 1.21 -6.83
C VAL A 19 2.52 0.40 -6.11
N THR A 20 3.22 1.04 -5.19
CA THR A 20 4.22 0.41 -4.32
C THR A 20 4.01 0.81 -2.86
N SER A 21 4.66 0.14 -1.92
CA SER A 21 4.60 0.53 -0.50
C SER A 21 5.96 0.43 0.17
N HIS A 22 6.35 1.47 0.90
CA HIS A 22 7.54 1.43 1.75
C HIS A 22 7.40 0.45 2.91
N ASP A 23 6.19 0.32 3.48
CA ASP A 23 5.92 -0.56 4.63
C ASP A 23 5.77 -2.03 4.22
N LEU A 24 5.56 -2.30 2.93
CA LEU A 24 5.41 -3.63 2.35
C LEU A 24 6.13 -3.69 0.99
N ALA A 25 7.45 -3.85 1.02
CA ALA A 25 8.30 -3.80 -0.18
C ALA A 25 7.97 -4.86 -1.25
N ASP A 26 7.39 -6.01 -0.84
CA ASP A 26 6.93 -7.05 -1.77
C ASP A 26 5.62 -6.67 -2.50
N LEU A 27 4.98 -5.55 -2.15
CA LEU A 27 3.79 -5.05 -2.83
C LEU A 27 4.18 -4.19 -4.03
N ILE A 28 3.92 -4.72 -5.21
CA ILE A 28 4.03 -4.01 -6.48
C ILE A 28 2.78 -4.35 -7.31
N ALA A 29 2.01 -3.34 -7.68
CA ALA A 29 0.80 -3.48 -8.48
C ALA A 29 0.77 -2.44 -9.60
N GLN A 30 0.20 -2.80 -10.74
CA GLN A 30 0.09 -1.90 -11.89
C GLN A 30 -1.29 -2.01 -12.52
N GLY A 31 -1.85 -0.89 -12.96
CA GLY A 31 -3.15 -0.84 -13.63
C GLY A 31 -3.25 0.33 -14.60
N ARG A 32 -4.22 0.29 -15.50
CA ARG A 32 -4.50 1.35 -16.48
C ARG A 32 -5.15 2.57 -15.85
N THR A 33 -5.69 2.41 -14.65
CA THR A 33 -6.24 3.50 -13.83
C THR A 33 -5.76 3.38 -12.40
N VAL A 34 -5.77 4.49 -11.66
CA VAL A 34 -5.46 4.49 -10.22
C VAL A 34 -6.35 3.52 -9.46
N ALA A 35 -7.65 3.49 -9.75
CA ALA A 35 -8.61 2.61 -9.07
C ALA A 35 -8.28 1.13 -9.28
N GLU A 36 -8.01 0.74 -10.53
CA GLU A 36 -7.61 -0.63 -10.87
C GLU A 36 -6.30 -1.03 -10.19
N ALA A 37 -5.27 -0.16 -10.23
CA ALA A 37 -3.99 -0.44 -9.61
C ALA A 37 -4.13 -0.62 -8.07
N LEU A 38 -5.00 0.18 -7.43
CA LEU A 38 -5.32 0.05 -6.01
C LEU A 38 -6.10 -1.23 -5.68
N GLU A 39 -7.04 -1.65 -6.53
CA GLU A 39 -7.76 -2.93 -6.37
C GLU A 39 -6.79 -4.12 -6.45
N ILE A 40 -5.88 -4.09 -7.44
CA ILE A 40 -4.85 -5.11 -7.59
C ILE A 40 -3.92 -5.12 -6.38
N ALA A 41 -3.50 -3.94 -5.90
CA ALA A 41 -2.66 -3.80 -4.71
C ALA A 41 -3.33 -4.39 -3.46
N ALA A 42 -4.63 -4.17 -3.27
CA ALA A 42 -5.37 -4.70 -2.13
C ALA A 42 -5.44 -6.24 -2.14
N ASP A 43 -5.69 -6.86 -3.30
CA ASP A 43 -5.70 -8.32 -3.41
C ASP A 43 -4.30 -8.92 -3.20
N LEU A 44 -3.25 -8.28 -3.73
CA LEU A 44 -1.87 -8.68 -3.49
C LEU A 44 -1.48 -8.58 -2.01
N ALA A 45 -1.83 -7.50 -1.32
CA ALA A 45 -1.55 -7.33 0.10
C ALA A 45 -2.18 -8.45 0.95
N ARG A 46 -3.41 -8.87 0.62
CA ARG A 46 -4.07 -10.02 1.25
C ARG A 46 -3.31 -11.32 1.00
N LYS A 47 -2.94 -11.59 -0.26
CA LYS A 47 -2.17 -12.80 -0.64
C LYS A 47 -0.80 -12.86 0.02
N LEU A 48 -0.11 -11.72 0.13
CA LEU A 48 1.16 -11.61 0.82
C LEU A 48 1.02 -11.97 2.30
N TYR A 49 0.02 -11.41 2.99
CA TYR A 49 -0.28 -11.76 4.37
C TYR A 49 -0.56 -13.26 4.56
N GLU A 50 -1.37 -13.86 3.69
CA GLU A 50 -1.65 -15.30 3.69
C GLU A 50 -0.37 -16.12 3.51
N SER A 51 0.51 -15.70 2.59
CA SER A 51 1.80 -16.34 2.33
C SER A 51 2.75 -16.27 3.54
N TYR A 52 2.85 -15.12 4.22
CA TYR A 52 3.65 -15.01 5.45
C TYR A 52 3.12 -15.96 6.53
N LYS A 53 1.80 -16.06 6.68
CA LYS A 53 1.18 -16.96 7.65
C LYS A 53 1.40 -18.43 7.34
N ASP A 54 1.22 -18.83 6.08
CA ASP A 54 1.36 -20.23 5.64
C ASP A 54 2.81 -20.73 5.81
N ARG A 55 3.78 -19.85 5.58
CA ARG A 55 5.22 -20.16 5.68
C ARG A 55 5.80 -19.93 7.06
N GLU A 56 4.97 -19.59 8.05
CA GLU A 56 5.39 -19.22 9.41
C GLU A 56 6.49 -18.14 9.43
N LEU A 57 6.47 -17.25 8.42
CA LEU A 57 7.42 -16.16 8.31
C LEU A 57 7.01 -15.01 9.24
N PRO A 58 7.97 -14.21 9.71
CA PRO A 58 7.66 -12.99 10.47
C PRO A 58 6.77 -12.08 9.64
N VAL A 59 5.54 -11.87 10.10
CA VAL A 59 4.58 -10.99 9.43
C VAL A 59 5.05 -9.54 9.57
N PRO A 60 5.11 -8.76 8.47
CA PRO A 60 5.48 -7.35 8.54
C PRO A 60 4.64 -6.54 9.55
N PRO A 61 5.23 -5.55 10.25
CA PRO A 61 4.54 -4.78 11.29
C PRO A 61 3.24 -4.12 10.82
N ILE A 62 3.14 -3.78 9.54
CA ILE A 62 1.98 -3.14 8.93
C ILE A 62 0.69 -3.98 9.00
N PHE A 63 0.81 -5.31 9.08
CA PHE A 63 -0.34 -6.20 9.23
C PHE A 63 -0.70 -6.44 10.71
N THR A 64 0.19 -6.13 11.64
CA THR A 64 -0.04 -6.36 13.08
C THR A 64 -0.39 -5.08 13.83
N GLN A 65 -0.04 -3.92 13.28
CA GLN A 65 -0.29 -2.63 13.90
C GLN A 65 -1.49 -1.92 13.28
N SER A 66 -2.61 -1.92 14.01
CA SER A 66 -3.70 -0.97 13.81
C SER A 66 -3.34 0.39 14.42
N LYS A 67 -2.29 1.04 13.88
CA LYS A 67 -1.92 2.39 14.33
C LYS A 67 -2.96 3.37 13.77
N PRO A 68 -3.69 4.13 14.60
CA PRO A 68 -4.56 5.17 14.08
C PRO A 68 -3.69 6.25 13.44
N LEU A 69 -3.81 6.44 12.12
CA LEU A 69 -3.10 7.52 11.42
C LEU A 69 -3.68 8.87 11.85
N LYS A 70 -3.14 9.46 12.91
CA LYS A 70 -3.36 10.88 13.23
C LYS A 70 -2.39 11.72 12.39
N LYS A 71 -2.64 11.80 11.09
CA LYS A 71 -1.97 12.77 10.22
C LYS A 71 -2.89 13.99 10.07
N ALA A 72 -2.37 15.18 10.34
CA ALA A 72 -3.08 16.44 10.16
C ALA A 72 -2.20 17.39 9.36
N SER A 73 -2.78 18.05 8.36
CA SER A 73 -2.12 19.09 7.58
C SER A 73 -2.67 20.45 8.02
N ILE A 74 -1.77 21.40 8.29
CA ILE A 74 -2.11 22.78 8.61
C ILE A 74 -1.81 23.68 7.40
N PRO A 75 -2.61 24.72 7.13
CA PRO A 75 -2.30 25.66 6.06
C PRO A 75 -1.04 26.47 6.42
N VAL A 76 -0.16 26.65 5.43
CA VAL A 76 1.04 27.50 5.55
C VAL A 76 0.95 28.57 4.46
N ASN A 77 0.94 29.83 4.86
CA ASN A 77 0.91 30.97 3.94
C ASN A 77 2.34 31.31 3.51
N ILE A 78 2.66 31.09 2.23
CA ILE A 78 3.98 31.36 1.66
C ILE A 78 3.90 32.66 0.86
N PRO A 79 4.71 33.70 1.17
CA PRO A 79 4.70 34.99 0.48
C PRO A 79 5.38 34.97 -0.89
#